data_AF-A0A3N5L3K5-F1
#
_entry.id   AF-A0A3N5L3K5-F1
#
_cell.length_a   1.000
_cell.length_b   1.000
_cell.length_c   1.000
_cell.angle_alpha   90.00
_cell.angle_beta   90.00
_cell.angle_gamma   90.00
#
_symmetry.space_group_name_H-M   'P 1'
#
loop_
_entity.id
_entity.type
_entity.pdbx_description
1 polymer ?
#
loop_
_entity_poly.entity_id
_entity_poly.type
_entity_poly.pdbx_seq_one_letter_code
_entity_poly.pdbx_strand_id
1 'polypeptide(L)'
;MITYSLDTTHFIGFAAEKSEPGKKVKIITKCKLMTSDKPVFHVWMRHITGIFLQQSPVLVTSISKFLILIHSNDKADVYINDFEETSLAKVTRNIKAGEQVYVSDISDISDIKFPDIDVKPDDCIIYCCRNEWRFSLYFDAERQIDTDVLAQELGELKKEGVFYSLLESTNAQVSMLDPHTVKVIVLTEGKTDWKHLLAAMNKLNIKTDIAFFEDDKDRGADDLLKMCEHYSELPQSIPMIFVFDRDDKRIMSKLKAKEQDDCGYQEWGHNVFSMCLPVPKDRSDETHAISIEFFYKDKEITQMNSEGRRIFFSTEFHKKTGNHISHPLHCAERNKIDEHKIGIIDSAVYDRDNHSFALSKNDFAEAVLNQQDNYTNFDFTEFNAIFNIIEQIINLRISH
;
A
#
# COMPACT_ATOMS: atom_id res chain seq x y z
N MET A 1 21.12 -22.75 -2.13
CA MET A 1 20.32 -23.28 -1.00
C MET A 1 21.22 -23.92 0.03
N ILE A 2 21.28 -23.37 1.25
CA ILE A 2 21.92 -24.05 2.38
C ILE A 2 20.81 -24.78 3.13
N THR A 3 20.96 -26.09 3.25
CA THR A 3 20.01 -26.95 3.97
C THR A 3 20.75 -27.98 4.81
N TYR A 4 20.22 -28.25 6.01
CA TYR A 4 20.69 -29.31 6.90
C TYR A 4 19.56 -29.77 7.80
N SER A 5 19.72 -30.96 8.38
CA SER A 5 18.80 -31.49 9.38
C SER A 5 19.48 -31.68 10.72
N LEU A 6 18.71 -31.61 11.80
CA LEU A 6 19.16 -31.91 13.16
C LEU A 6 18.05 -32.56 13.99
N ASP A 7 18.44 -33.31 15.00
CA ASP A 7 17.52 -33.78 16.03
C ASP A 7 17.22 -32.64 17.01
N THR A 8 15.95 -32.46 17.37
CA THR A 8 15.52 -31.48 18.35
C THR A 8 14.72 -32.15 19.47
N THR A 9 14.51 -31.43 20.56
CA THR A 9 13.46 -31.79 21.52
C THR A 9 12.11 -31.37 20.98
N HIS A 10 11.05 -32.05 21.42
CA HIS A 10 9.67 -31.75 21.07
C HIS A 10 9.31 -30.28 21.32
N PHE A 11 9.25 -29.48 20.24
CA PHE A 11 8.94 -28.05 20.28
C PHE A 11 7.42 -27.84 20.27
N ILE A 12 6.91 -27.12 21.26
CA ILE A 12 5.47 -26.84 21.44
C ILE A 12 5.15 -25.34 21.49
N GLY A 13 6.13 -24.47 21.24
CA GLY A 13 5.97 -23.01 21.28
C GLY A 13 6.83 -22.31 22.34
N PHE A 14 6.50 -21.05 22.63
CA PHE A 14 7.23 -20.20 23.59
C PHE A 14 6.38 -19.90 24.82
N ALA A 15 6.99 -19.86 26.01
CA ALA A 15 6.29 -19.44 27.22
C ALA A 15 5.83 -17.96 27.11
N ALA A 16 4.56 -17.70 27.39
CA ALA A 16 3.98 -16.35 27.39
C ALA A 16 4.31 -15.59 28.69
N GLU A 17 4.64 -16.31 29.75
CA GLU A 17 4.88 -15.78 31.09
C GLU A 17 5.92 -16.62 31.84
N LYS A 18 6.55 -16.03 32.84
CA LYS A 18 7.45 -16.76 33.75
C LYS A 18 6.62 -17.72 34.60
N SER A 19 7.13 -18.92 34.82
CA SER A 19 6.51 -19.89 35.74
C SER A 19 7.59 -20.66 36.51
N GLU A 20 7.19 -21.25 37.63
CA GLU A 20 8.05 -22.08 38.49
C GLU A 20 7.76 -23.57 38.25
N PRO A 21 8.72 -24.47 38.56
CA PRO A 21 8.49 -25.91 38.44
C PRO A 21 7.20 -26.36 39.15
N GLY A 22 6.38 -27.13 38.44
CA GLY A 22 5.11 -27.66 38.96
C GLY A 22 3.91 -26.69 38.90
N LYS A 23 4.10 -25.46 38.40
CA LYS A 23 2.99 -24.52 38.15
C LYS A 23 2.54 -24.58 36.69
N LYS A 24 1.31 -24.12 36.43
CA LYS A 24 0.80 -23.92 35.07
C LYS A 24 1.55 -22.76 34.40
N VAL A 25 1.67 -22.81 33.08
CA VAL A 25 2.27 -21.74 32.27
C VAL A 25 1.48 -21.61 30.97
N LYS A 26 1.23 -20.38 30.53
CA LYS A 26 0.69 -20.13 29.19
C LYS A 26 1.78 -20.29 28.13
N ILE A 27 1.45 -20.97 27.04
CA ILE A 27 2.34 -21.21 25.91
C ILE A 27 1.73 -20.56 24.67
N ILE A 28 2.56 -19.85 23.91
CA ILE A 28 2.25 -19.29 22.60
C ILE A 28 2.65 -20.35 21.58
N THR A 29 1.64 -21.02 21.02
CA THR A 29 1.79 -22.09 20.03
C THR A 29 1.87 -21.57 18.61
N LYS A 30 1.30 -20.39 18.35
CA LYS A 30 1.26 -19.78 17.02
C LYS A 30 1.47 -18.27 17.11
N CYS A 31 2.22 -17.70 16.16
CA CYS A 31 2.38 -16.27 15.98
C CYS A 31 2.41 -15.95 14.48
N LYS A 32 1.42 -15.16 14.03
CA LYS A 32 1.29 -14.78 12.62
C LYS A 32 2.26 -13.68 12.19
N LEU A 33 2.60 -12.77 13.11
CA LEU A 33 3.48 -11.64 12.84
C LEU A 33 4.16 -11.19 14.13
N MET A 34 5.48 -11.28 14.14
CA MET A 34 6.33 -10.67 15.15
C MET A 34 7.49 -9.95 14.46
N THR A 35 7.64 -8.65 14.68
CA THR A 35 8.74 -7.88 14.09
C THR A 35 9.89 -7.66 15.07
N SER A 36 11.08 -7.40 14.54
CA SER A 36 12.26 -7.04 15.34
C SER A 36 12.13 -5.74 16.13
N ASP A 37 11.08 -4.95 15.94
CA ASP A 37 10.82 -3.75 16.76
C ASP A 37 10.28 -4.12 18.15
N LYS A 38 9.76 -5.34 18.32
CA LYS A 38 9.20 -5.80 19.59
C LYS A 38 10.30 -6.50 20.41
N PRO A 39 10.54 -6.12 21.68
CA PRO A 39 11.58 -6.75 22.51
C PRO A 39 11.47 -8.28 22.63
N VAL A 40 10.25 -8.82 22.60
CA VAL A 40 9.99 -10.26 22.68
C VAL A 40 10.54 -11.03 21.46
N PHE A 41 10.61 -10.40 20.28
CA PHE A 41 11.22 -10.99 19.08
C PHE A 41 12.65 -11.44 19.36
N HIS A 42 13.45 -10.59 20.00
CA HIS A 42 14.86 -10.90 20.29
C HIS A 42 15.01 -12.03 21.32
N VAL A 43 14.04 -12.18 22.22
CA VAL A 43 14.01 -13.30 23.17
C VAL A 43 13.78 -14.61 22.40
N TRP A 44 12.75 -14.67 21.56
CA TRP A 44 12.45 -15.86 20.75
C TRP A 44 13.57 -16.19 19.77
N MET A 45 14.10 -15.19 19.07
CA MET A 45 15.22 -15.37 18.14
C MET A 45 16.48 -15.90 18.82
N ARG A 46 16.75 -15.55 20.09
CA ARG A 46 17.86 -16.14 20.84
C ARG A 46 17.69 -17.65 21.02
N HIS A 47 16.47 -18.11 21.33
CA HIS A 47 16.17 -19.52 21.48
C HIS A 47 16.20 -20.27 20.15
N ILE A 48 15.58 -19.71 19.10
CA ILE A 48 15.61 -20.27 17.74
C ILE A 48 17.05 -20.40 17.25
N THR A 49 17.86 -19.35 17.46
CA THR A 49 19.27 -19.37 17.07
C THR A 49 20.05 -20.45 17.81
N GLY A 50 19.87 -20.54 19.14
CA GLY A 50 20.58 -21.52 19.96
C GLY A 50 20.27 -22.96 19.60
N ILE A 51 19.03 -23.26 19.21
CA ILE A 51 18.60 -24.63 18.87
C ILE A 51 18.95 -24.95 17.41
N PHE A 52 18.53 -24.09 16.48
CA PHE A 52 18.51 -24.42 15.06
C PHE A 52 19.67 -23.81 14.28
N LEU A 53 20.02 -22.54 14.54
CA LEU A 53 20.93 -21.80 13.64
C LEU A 53 22.41 -21.84 14.06
N GLN A 54 22.74 -22.16 15.32
CA GLN A 54 24.14 -22.29 15.75
C GLN A 54 24.88 -23.44 15.05
N GLN A 55 24.15 -24.46 14.62
CA GLN A 55 24.69 -25.60 13.86
C GLN A 55 24.83 -25.31 12.36
N SER A 56 24.42 -24.11 11.94
CA SER A 56 24.48 -23.70 10.54
C SER A 56 25.92 -23.64 10.03
N PRO A 57 26.19 -24.05 8.78
CA PRO A 57 27.50 -23.89 8.15
C PRO A 57 27.83 -22.43 7.81
N VAL A 58 26.91 -21.48 8.02
CA VAL A 58 27.13 -20.05 7.79
C VAL A 58 27.05 -19.22 9.05
N LEU A 59 27.67 -18.04 9.00
CA LEU A 59 27.60 -17.06 10.07
C LEU A 59 26.15 -16.63 10.29
N VAL A 60 25.68 -16.72 11.54
CA VAL A 60 24.30 -16.31 11.92
C VAL A 60 23.99 -14.88 11.49
N THR A 61 24.98 -13.98 11.53
CA THR A 61 24.84 -12.58 11.09
C THR A 61 24.60 -12.40 9.59
N SER A 62 24.86 -13.44 8.78
CA SER A 62 24.58 -13.45 7.33
C SER A 62 23.21 -14.05 6.98
N ILE A 63 22.47 -14.54 7.97
CA ILE A 63 21.14 -15.13 7.77
C ILE A 63 20.13 -13.98 7.68
N SER A 64 19.56 -13.77 6.49
CA SER A 64 18.49 -12.82 6.25
C SER A 64 17.15 -13.49 6.00
N LYS A 65 17.13 -14.79 5.73
CA LYS A 65 15.90 -15.57 5.55
C LYS A 65 16.12 -17.01 5.99
N PHE A 66 15.18 -17.59 6.72
CA PHE A 66 15.19 -19.02 7.02
C PHE A 66 13.78 -19.60 7.15
N LEU A 67 13.69 -20.89 6.87
CA LEU A 67 12.52 -21.74 7.13
C LEU A 67 12.99 -22.96 7.91
N ILE A 68 12.27 -23.30 8.98
CA ILE A 68 12.52 -24.50 9.78
C ILE A 68 11.23 -25.30 9.82
N LEU A 69 11.31 -26.57 9.44
CA LEU A 69 10.22 -27.54 9.56
C LEU A 69 10.59 -28.58 10.60
N ILE A 70 9.77 -28.74 11.64
CA ILE A 70 9.98 -29.72 12.71
C ILE A 70 8.94 -30.83 12.55
N HIS A 71 9.39 -31.98 12.09
CA HIS A 71 8.54 -33.12 11.81
C HIS A 71 8.04 -33.80 13.09
N SER A 72 7.07 -34.69 12.96
CA SER A 72 6.47 -35.44 14.07
C SER A 72 7.43 -36.40 14.78
N ASN A 73 8.57 -36.72 14.15
CA ASN A 73 9.66 -37.50 14.74
C ASN A 73 10.72 -36.65 15.45
N ASP A 74 10.45 -35.37 15.71
CA ASP A 74 11.36 -34.39 16.32
C ASP A 74 12.68 -34.18 15.56
N LYS A 75 12.68 -34.50 14.25
CA LYS A 75 13.72 -34.07 13.33
C LYS A 75 13.34 -32.72 12.72
N ALA A 76 14.30 -31.79 12.68
CA ALA A 76 14.11 -30.48 12.07
C ALA A 76 14.91 -30.36 10.77
N ASP A 77 14.26 -29.93 9.70
CA ASP A 77 14.91 -29.51 8.45
C ASP A 77 15.00 -27.98 8.40
N VAL A 78 16.21 -27.46 8.20
CA VAL A 78 16.53 -26.04 8.24
C VAL A 78 16.97 -25.58 6.85
N TYR A 79 16.32 -24.54 6.34
CA TYR A 79 16.58 -23.92 5.04
C TYR A 79 17.02 -22.47 5.24
N ILE A 80 18.15 -22.06 4.65
CA ILE A 80 18.74 -20.74 4.87
C ILE A 80 18.98 -20.01 3.54
N ASN A 81 18.55 -18.74 3.52
CA ASN A 81 18.71 -17.72 2.49
C ASN A 81 18.15 -18.08 1.10
N ASP A 82 18.78 -19.01 0.39
CA ASP A 82 18.57 -19.24 -1.05
C ASP A 82 17.63 -20.43 -1.33
N PHE A 83 16.48 -20.48 -0.66
CA PHE A 83 15.38 -21.39 -1.02
C PHE A 83 14.30 -20.65 -1.80
N GLU A 84 13.63 -21.38 -2.71
CA GLU A 84 12.61 -20.81 -3.60
C GLU A 84 11.36 -20.38 -2.81
N GLU A 85 10.88 -19.19 -3.13
CA GLU A 85 9.70 -18.56 -2.56
C GLU A 85 8.90 -17.99 -3.72
N THR A 86 7.64 -18.40 -3.86
CA THR A 86 6.74 -17.85 -4.88
C THR A 86 5.65 -17.06 -4.19
N SER A 87 5.36 -15.86 -4.70
CA SER A 87 4.26 -15.03 -4.23
C SER A 87 3.11 -15.03 -5.22
N LEU A 88 1.88 -15.18 -4.75
CA LEU A 88 0.71 -14.86 -5.55
C LEU A 88 0.39 -13.38 -5.34
N ALA A 89 0.39 -12.62 -6.43
CA ALA A 89 0.23 -11.17 -6.38
C ALA A 89 -0.84 -10.70 -7.38
N LYS A 90 -1.60 -9.68 -6.97
CA LYS A 90 -2.46 -8.91 -7.87
C LYS A 90 -1.61 -7.84 -8.55
N VAL A 91 -1.77 -7.70 -9.85
CA VAL A 91 -0.93 -6.82 -10.68
C VAL A 91 -1.70 -5.65 -11.26
N THR A 92 -1.04 -4.51 -11.42
CA THR A 92 -1.61 -3.25 -11.89
C THR A 92 -1.64 -3.12 -13.41
N ARG A 93 -0.97 -4.03 -14.12
CA ARG A 93 -0.91 -4.08 -15.59
C ARG A 93 -0.92 -5.51 -16.11
N ASN A 94 -1.17 -5.65 -17.41
CA ASN A 94 -1.01 -6.93 -18.10
C ASN A 94 0.46 -7.37 -18.09
N ILE A 95 0.71 -8.63 -17.73
CA ILE A 95 2.04 -9.25 -17.65
C ILE A 95 1.99 -10.59 -18.38
N LYS A 96 2.99 -10.84 -19.24
CA LYS A 96 3.14 -12.11 -19.96
C LYS A 96 4.05 -13.06 -19.19
N ALA A 97 3.87 -14.36 -19.41
CA ALA A 97 4.76 -15.37 -18.84
C ALA A 97 6.23 -15.13 -19.27
N GLY A 98 7.14 -15.10 -18.30
CA GLY A 98 8.56 -14.82 -18.52
C GLY A 98 8.91 -13.33 -18.65
N GLU A 99 7.93 -12.43 -18.54
CA GLU A 99 8.17 -10.99 -18.51
C GLU A 99 8.73 -10.54 -17.16
N GLN A 100 9.52 -9.46 -17.16
CA GLN A 100 9.99 -8.82 -15.94
C GLN A 100 8.81 -8.19 -15.18
N VAL A 101 8.78 -8.41 -13.86
CA VAL A 101 7.80 -7.83 -12.94
C VAL A 101 8.54 -6.96 -11.94
N TYR A 102 8.10 -5.72 -11.80
CA TYR A 102 8.65 -4.75 -10.85
C TYR A 102 7.74 -4.65 -9.62
N VAL A 103 8.27 -4.16 -8.50
CA VAL A 103 7.46 -3.93 -7.28
C VAL A 103 6.30 -2.97 -7.57
N SER A 104 6.49 -1.99 -8.45
CA SER A 104 5.46 -1.05 -8.91
C SER A 104 4.32 -1.72 -9.71
N ASP A 105 4.53 -2.94 -10.19
CA ASP A 105 3.50 -3.70 -10.91
C ASP A 105 2.59 -4.48 -9.97
N ILE A 106 2.91 -4.53 -8.67
CA ILE A 106 2.19 -5.31 -7.66
C ILE A 106 1.31 -4.39 -6.83
N SER A 107 -0.01 -4.63 -6.85
CA SER A 107 -0.97 -3.91 -5.99
C SER A 107 -1.27 -4.64 -4.69
N ASP A 108 -1.13 -5.97 -4.67
CA ASP A 108 -1.42 -6.78 -3.49
C ASP A 108 -0.69 -8.13 -3.55
N ILE A 109 -0.40 -8.75 -2.39
CA ILE A 109 0.26 -10.06 -2.28
C ILE A 109 -0.60 -11.00 -1.43
N SER A 110 -1.30 -11.95 -2.02
CA SER A 110 -2.23 -12.80 -1.27
C SER A 110 -1.57 -14.00 -0.60
N ASP A 111 -0.54 -14.58 -1.21
CA ASP A 111 0.01 -15.87 -0.77
C ASP A 111 1.54 -15.91 -0.89
N ILE A 112 2.18 -16.67 0.00
CA ILE A 112 3.56 -17.14 -0.14
C ILE A 112 3.58 -18.67 -0.11
N LYS A 113 4.28 -19.29 -1.07
CA LYS A 113 4.49 -20.74 -1.13
C LYS A 113 5.97 -21.08 -1.29
N PHE A 114 6.32 -22.29 -0.89
CA PHE A 114 7.67 -22.87 -1.01
C PHE A 114 7.60 -24.07 -1.97
N PRO A 115 7.69 -23.87 -3.29
CA PRO A 115 7.39 -24.93 -4.27
C PRO A 115 8.29 -26.16 -4.16
N ASP A 116 9.53 -25.96 -3.71
CA ASP A 116 10.54 -27.03 -3.58
C ASP A 116 10.62 -27.64 -2.17
N ILE A 117 9.70 -27.27 -1.27
CA ILE A 117 9.75 -27.69 0.13
C ILE A 117 8.42 -28.35 0.51
N ASP A 118 8.49 -29.63 0.88
CA ASP A 118 7.35 -30.42 1.32
C ASP A 118 7.01 -30.10 2.78
N VAL A 119 5.99 -29.24 2.99
CA VAL A 119 5.44 -28.92 4.31
C VAL A 119 4.30 -29.89 4.62
N LYS A 120 4.45 -30.68 5.69
CA LYS A 120 3.44 -31.68 6.06
C LYS A 120 2.42 -31.10 7.04
N PRO A 121 1.17 -31.61 7.04
CA PRO A 121 0.14 -31.14 7.97
C PRO A 121 0.51 -31.28 9.45
N ASP A 122 1.36 -32.25 9.80
CA ASP A 122 1.81 -32.52 11.17
C ASP A 122 3.14 -31.84 11.54
N ASP A 123 3.71 -31.00 10.66
CA ASP A 123 4.92 -30.24 10.94
C ASP A 123 4.65 -29.06 11.89
N CYS A 124 5.69 -28.65 12.63
CA CYS A 124 5.77 -27.28 13.12
C CYS A 124 6.60 -26.46 12.13
N ILE A 125 6.21 -25.21 11.90
CA ILE A 125 6.90 -24.30 10.99
C ILE A 125 7.41 -23.07 11.75
N ILE A 126 8.64 -22.66 11.44
CA ILE A 126 9.19 -21.35 11.84
C ILE A 126 9.74 -20.71 10.58
N TYR A 127 9.19 -19.57 10.18
CA TYR A 127 9.66 -18.81 9.04
C TYR A 127 10.07 -17.41 9.49
N CYS A 128 11.24 -16.98 9.05
CA CYS A 128 11.75 -15.65 9.35
C CYS A 128 12.38 -15.05 8.11
N CYS A 129 12.07 -13.80 7.83
CA CYS A 129 12.64 -13.06 6.72
C CYS A 129 12.99 -11.63 7.14
N ARG A 130 14.04 -11.09 6.52
CA ARG A 130 14.46 -9.71 6.65
C ARG A 130 13.93 -8.91 5.47
N ASN A 131 13.19 -7.85 5.77
CA ASN A 131 12.79 -6.82 4.83
C ASN A 131 13.59 -5.56 5.17
N GLU A 132 14.53 -5.19 4.30
CA GLU A 132 15.55 -4.18 4.57
C GLU A 132 16.34 -4.43 5.86
N TRP A 133 16.15 -3.62 6.91
CA TRP A 133 16.80 -3.80 8.22
C TRP A 133 15.94 -4.58 9.24
N ARG A 134 14.65 -4.74 8.97
CA ARG A 134 13.69 -5.31 9.91
C ARG A 134 13.47 -6.80 9.64
N PHE A 135 13.37 -7.59 10.71
CA PHE A 135 12.99 -8.99 10.61
C PHE A 135 11.53 -9.20 10.98
N SER A 136 10.88 -10.10 10.26
CA SER A 136 9.54 -10.60 10.53
C SER A 136 9.62 -12.11 10.81
N LEU A 137 8.97 -12.56 11.88
CA LEU A 137 8.91 -13.94 12.32
C LEU A 137 7.46 -14.43 12.34
N TYR A 138 7.27 -15.60 11.74
CA TYR A 138 6.07 -16.42 11.80
C TYR A 138 6.44 -17.76 12.43
N PHE A 139 5.55 -18.31 13.27
CA PHE A 139 5.63 -19.72 13.62
C PHE A 139 4.26 -20.32 13.91
N ASP A 140 4.14 -21.62 13.65
CA ASP A 140 2.99 -22.45 13.99
C ASP A 140 3.51 -23.80 14.52
N ALA A 141 3.24 -24.06 15.80
CA ALA A 141 3.61 -25.29 16.50
C ALA A 141 2.41 -26.21 16.77
N GLU A 142 1.26 -25.95 16.15
CA GLU A 142 0.01 -26.68 16.44
C GLU A 142 -0.07 -28.04 15.72
N ARG A 143 0.84 -28.31 14.76
CA ARG A 143 0.92 -29.56 13.98
C ARG A 143 -0.41 -29.91 13.28
N GLN A 144 -1.09 -28.88 12.79
CA GLN A 144 -2.33 -28.96 12.04
C GLN A 144 -2.29 -27.96 10.87
N ILE A 145 -1.19 -27.97 10.13
CA ILE A 145 -0.96 -27.06 9.02
C ILE A 145 -1.94 -27.38 7.88
N ASP A 146 -2.76 -26.40 7.56
CA ASP A 146 -3.41 -26.28 6.26
C ASP A 146 -2.51 -25.42 5.37
N THR A 147 -2.02 -25.99 4.27
CA THR A 147 -1.03 -25.33 3.41
C THR A 147 -1.57 -24.11 2.70
N ASP A 148 -2.87 -24.04 2.42
CA ASP A 148 -3.45 -22.85 1.78
C ASP A 148 -3.66 -21.74 2.83
N VAL A 149 -4.08 -22.08 4.05
CA VAL A 149 -4.14 -21.11 5.16
C VAL A 149 -2.75 -20.58 5.51
N LEU A 150 -1.75 -21.46 5.60
CA LEU A 150 -0.36 -21.07 5.83
C LEU A 150 0.12 -20.10 4.74
N ALA A 151 -0.17 -20.39 3.47
CA ALA A 151 0.24 -19.54 2.36
C ALA A 151 -0.34 -18.13 2.48
N GLN A 152 -1.61 -18.01 2.86
CA GLN A 152 -2.27 -16.72 3.09
C GLN A 152 -1.68 -15.97 4.29
N GLU A 153 -1.45 -16.65 5.42
CA GLU A 153 -0.85 -16.03 6.61
C GLU A 153 0.58 -15.51 6.34
N LEU A 154 1.38 -16.24 5.55
CA LEU A 154 2.68 -15.77 5.11
C LEU A 154 2.58 -14.63 4.08
N GLY A 155 1.53 -14.62 3.25
CA GLY A 155 1.19 -13.49 2.39
C GLY A 155 0.93 -12.21 3.21
N GLU A 156 0.13 -12.29 4.26
CA GLU A 156 -0.10 -11.19 5.22
C GLU A 156 1.20 -10.69 5.85
N LEU A 157 2.06 -11.60 6.31
CA LEU A 157 3.39 -11.26 6.85
C LEU A 157 4.23 -10.45 5.86
N LYS A 158 4.17 -10.81 4.57
CA LYS A 158 4.88 -10.11 3.49
C LYS A 158 4.29 -8.72 3.22
N LYS A 159 2.96 -8.60 3.17
CA LYS A 159 2.28 -7.30 3.01
C LYS A 159 2.71 -6.31 4.10
N GLU A 160 2.73 -6.77 5.36
CA GLU A 160 3.17 -5.95 6.48
C GLU A 160 4.64 -5.52 6.35
N GLY A 161 5.51 -6.40 5.85
CA GLY A 161 6.88 -6.04 5.51
C GLY A 161 7.01 -4.94 4.46
N VAL A 162 6.19 -5.00 3.41
CA VAL A 162 6.12 -3.97 2.35
C VAL A 162 5.63 -2.64 2.92
N PHE A 163 4.58 -2.67 3.76
CA PHE A 163 4.04 -1.49 4.44
C PHE A 163 5.10 -0.77 5.29
N TYR A 164 5.94 -1.50 6.02
CA TYR A 164 7.00 -0.86 6.79
C TYR A 164 8.14 -0.29 5.94
N SER A 165 8.44 -0.90 4.80
CA SER A 165 9.40 -0.33 3.84
C SER A 165 8.88 0.99 3.27
N LEU A 166 7.57 1.09 3.05
CA LEU A 166 6.90 2.35 2.68
C LEU A 166 7.00 3.40 3.81
N LEU A 167 6.77 3.02 5.06
CA LEU A 167 6.92 3.92 6.21
C LEU A 167 8.36 4.44 6.33
N GLU A 168 9.36 3.61 6.09
CA GLU A 168 10.76 4.01 6.11
C GLU A 168 11.11 4.99 4.99
N SER A 169 10.71 4.69 3.76
CA SER A 169 10.84 5.64 2.63
C SER A 169 10.19 6.98 2.95
N THR A 170 8.99 6.93 3.57
CA THR A 170 8.29 8.13 4.02
C THR A 170 9.08 8.91 5.06
N ASN A 171 9.54 8.24 6.11
CA ASN A 171 10.33 8.86 7.17
C ASN A 171 11.63 9.47 6.64
N ALA A 172 12.28 8.81 5.67
CA ALA A 172 13.48 9.33 5.03
C ALA A 172 13.20 10.67 4.34
N GLN A 173 12.13 10.78 3.55
CA GLN A 173 11.75 12.04 2.92
C GLN A 173 11.35 13.10 3.94
N VAL A 174 10.53 12.75 4.94
CA VAL A 174 10.09 13.67 6.00
C VAL A 174 11.29 14.23 6.77
N SER A 175 12.31 13.40 7.04
CA SER A 175 13.51 13.82 7.77
C SER A 175 14.37 14.85 7.03
N MET A 176 14.21 14.99 5.71
CA MET A 176 14.91 15.97 4.90
C MET A 176 14.23 17.35 4.88
N LEU A 177 13.00 17.46 5.40
CA LEU A 177 12.24 18.70 5.42
C LEU A 177 12.64 19.58 6.60
N ASP A 178 12.69 20.90 6.38
CA ASP A 178 12.94 21.89 7.43
C ASP A 178 11.60 22.34 8.06
N PRO A 179 11.36 22.07 9.36
CA PRO A 179 10.12 22.46 10.05
C PRO A 179 9.91 23.97 10.15
N HIS A 180 10.94 24.78 9.91
CA HIS A 180 10.81 26.23 9.92
C HIS A 180 10.24 26.78 8.61
N THR A 181 10.48 26.08 7.50
CA THR A 181 10.00 26.48 6.17
C THR A 181 8.69 25.77 5.84
N VAL A 182 8.68 24.45 5.84
CA VAL A 182 7.50 23.64 5.49
C VAL A 182 6.42 23.76 6.56
N LYS A 183 5.21 24.15 6.14
CA LYS A 183 4.06 24.36 7.04
C LYS A 183 3.22 23.11 7.21
N VAL A 184 3.23 22.21 6.24
CA VAL A 184 2.46 20.97 6.25
C VAL A 184 3.03 19.97 5.26
N ILE A 185 2.83 18.69 5.54
CA ILE A 185 3.14 17.56 4.66
C ILE A 185 1.82 16.94 4.22
N VAL A 186 1.64 16.75 2.91
CA VAL A 186 0.45 16.13 2.32
C VAL A 186 0.83 14.79 1.71
N LEU A 187 0.12 13.73 2.11
CA LEU A 187 0.25 12.38 1.58
C LEU A 187 -1.06 11.98 0.92
N THR A 188 -0.99 11.44 -0.29
CA THR A 188 -2.17 11.06 -1.10
C THR A 188 -2.23 9.54 -1.28
N GLU A 189 -3.37 9.05 -1.77
CA GLU A 189 -3.60 7.62 -2.02
C GLU A 189 -2.80 7.12 -3.24
N GLY A 190 -2.88 7.85 -4.34
CA GLY A 190 -2.28 7.48 -5.61
C GLY A 190 -1.04 8.28 -5.97
N LYS A 191 -0.21 7.68 -6.83
CA LYS A 191 0.99 8.29 -7.43
C LYS A 191 0.71 9.48 -8.35
N THR A 192 -0.54 9.69 -8.73
CA THR A 192 -0.99 10.77 -9.62
C THR A 192 -1.40 12.02 -8.86
N ASP A 193 -1.83 11.87 -7.62
CA ASP A 193 -2.60 12.90 -6.94
C ASP A 193 -1.68 14.05 -6.51
N TRP A 194 -0.51 13.74 -5.98
CA TRP A 194 0.49 14.74 -5.64
C TRP A 194 0.92 15.56 -6.88
N LYS A 195 0.96 14.94 -8.06
CA LYS A 195 1.29 15.63 -9.34
C LYS A 195 0.22 16.67 -9.67
N HIS A 196 -1.06 16.30 -9.54
CA HIS A 196 -2.18 17.22 -9.74
C HIS A 196 -2.22 18.34 -8.70
N LEU A 197 -2.02 18.03 -7.41
CA LEU A 197 -1.97 19.02 -6.34
C LEU A 197 -0.79 19.99 -6.54
N LEU A 198 0.39 19.51 -6.90
CA LEU A 198 1.55 20.35 -7.17
C LEU A 198 1.31 21.26 -8.38
N ALA A 199 0.75 20.72 -9.47
CA ALA A 199 0.35 21.51 -10.64
C ALA A 199 -0.65 22.62 -10.27
N ALA A 200 -1.66 22.28 -9.45
CA ALA A 200 -2.66 23.21 -8.96
C ALA A 200 -2.06 24.29 -8.05
N MET A 201 -1.19 23.91 -7.12
CA MET A 201 -0.50 24.80 -6.20
C MET A 201 0.27 25.88 -6.98
N ASN A 202 1.01 25.44 -8.00
CA ASN A 202 1.77 26.32 -8.89
C ASN A 202 0.87 27.25 -9.71
N LYS A 203 -0.21 26.72 -10.30
CA LYS A 203 -1.12 27.52 -11.16
C LYS A 203 -1.94 28.53 -10.38
N LEU A 204 -2.40 28.15 -9.19
CA LEU A 204 -3.18 29.00 -8.29
C LEU A 204 -2.30 29.97 -7.47
N ASN A 205 -0.97 29.85 -7.59
CA ASN A 205 0.00 30.67 -6.86
C ASN A 205 -0.21 30.64 -5.34
N ILE A 206 -0.45 29.43 -4.81
CA ILE A 206 -0.55 29.18 -3.38
C ILE A 206 0.82 29.47 -2.75
N LYS A 207 0.85 30.38 -1.79
CA LYS A 207 2.11 30.87 -1.18
C LYS A 207 2.56 30.05 0.01
N THR A 208 1.68 29.20 0.53
CA THR A 208 1.95 28.37 1.70
C THR A 208 2.92 27.25 1.32
N ASP A 209 3.98 27.06 2.10
CA ASP A 209 4.97 26.00 1.87
C ASP A 209 4.37 24.64 2.25
N ILE A 210 3.79 23.97 1.26
CA ILE A 210 3.22 22.62 1.35
C ILE A 210 4.23 21.64 0.74
N ALA A 211 4.66 20.65 1.51
CA ALA A 211 5.43 19.54 0.99
C ALA A 211 4.47 18.41 0.59
N PHE A 212 4.53 17.96 -0.66
CA PHE A 212 3.82 16.76 -1.09
C PHE A 212 4.76 15.56 -1.00
N PHE A 213 4.24 14.43 -0.54
CA PHE A 213 4.99 13.18 -0.58
C PHE A 213 5.01 12.64 -2.01
N GLU A 214 6.17 12.75 -2.66
CA GLU A 214 6.36 12.30 -4.04
C GLU A 214 6.74 10.81 -4.03
N ASP A 215 5.80 9.98 -4.45
CA ASP A 215 5.99 8.55 -4.64
C ASP A 215 5.32 8.10 -5.94
N ASP A 216 6.03 7.27 -6.69
CA ASP A 216 5.54 6.65 -7.92
C ASP A 216 4.83 5.31 -7.65
N LYS A 217 4.75 4.88 -6.38
CA LYS A 217 4.00 3.70 -5.96
C LYS A 217 2.54 4.05 -5.69
N ASP A 218 1.66 3.17 -6.16
CA ASP A 218 0.25 3.20 -5.79
C ASP A 218 0.12 2.54 -4.40
N ARG A 219 -0.22 3.34 -3.39
CA ARG A 219 -0.29 2.90 -2.00
C ARG A 219 -1.66 2.32 -1.66
N GLY A 220 -2.71 2.89 -2.23
CA GLY A 220 -4.10 2.56 -1.91
C GLY A 220 -4.55 3.08 -0.53
N ALA A 221 -5.88 3.20 -0.37
CA ALA A 221 -6.48 3.81 0.82
C ALA A 221 -6.18 3.07 2.13
N ASP A 222 -6.06 1.73 2.11
CA ASP A 222 -5.81 0.95 3.32
C ASP A 222 -4.44 1.24 3.94
N ASP A 223 -3.38 1.26 3.12
CA ASP A 223 -2.04 1.58 3.61
C ASP A 223 -1.94 3.07 3.98
N LEU A 224 -2.58 3.97 3.24
CA LEU A 224 -2.63 5.39 3.62
C LEU A 224 -3.30 5.60 5.00
N LEU A 225 -4.38 4.86 5.29
CA LEU A 225 -5.03 4.88 6.59
C LEU A 225 -4.14 4.28 7.69
N LYS A 226 -3.48 3.15 7.44
CA LYS A 226 -2.53 2.56 8.41
C LYS A 226 -1.38 3.54 8.72
N MET A 227 -0.90 4.28 7.73
CA MET A 227 0.10 5.33 7.97
C MET A 227 -0.46 6.44 8.85
N CYS A 228 -1.67 6.91 8.57
CA CYS A 228 -2.34 7.91 9.40
C CYS A 228 -2.43 7.46 10.87
N GLU A 229 -2.86 6.22 11.11
CA GLU A 229 -2.90 5.61 12.44
C GLU A 229 -1.49 5.55 13.08
N HIS A 230 -0.48 5.07 12.34
CA HIS A 230 0.89 4.95 12.83
C HIS A 230 1.52 6.30 13.21
N TYR A 231 1.45 7.30 12.33
CA TYR A 231 2.02 8.63 12.62
C TYR A 231 1.28 9.34 13.75
N SER A 232 0.01 8.99 14.01
CA SER A 232 -0.75 9.53 15.13
C SER A 232 -0.32 8.97 16.50
N GLU A 233 0.57 7.96 16.56
CA GLU A 233 1.05 7.40 17.83
C GLU A 233 2.03 8.34 18.55
N LEU A 234 2.75 9.21 17.82
CA LEU A 234 3.78 10.10 18.35
C LEU A 234 3.68 11.51 17.76
N PRO A 235 4.04 12.57 18.52
CA PRO A 235 4.08 13.95 18.03
C PRO A 235 4.91 14.14 16.76
N GLN A 236 4.30 14.70 15.71
CA GLN A 236 4.98 15.09 14.47
C GLN A 236 5.44 16.55 14.54
N SER A 237 6.68 16.84 14.11
CA SER A 237 7.23 18.21 14.12
C SER A 237 6.55 19.13 13.11
N ILE A 238 6.14 18.57 11.97
CA ILE A 238 5.39 19.22 10.91
C ILE A 238 4.01 18.53 10.82
N PRO A 239 2.91 19.28 10.70
CA PRO A 239 1.59 18.69 10.49
C PRO A 239 1.55 17.79 9.26
N MET A 240 0.90 16.63 9.37
CA MET A 240 0.73 15.67 8.28
C MET A 240 -0.75 15.54 7.94
N ILE A 241 -1.10 15.70 6.66
CA ILE A 241 -2.46 15.55 6.14
C ILE A 241 -2.49 14.36 5.16
N PHE A 242 -3.33 13.38 5.46
CA PHE A 242 -3.59 12.21 4.62
C PHE A 242 -4.86 12.45 3.80
N VAL A 243 -4.73 12.52 2.47
CA VAL A 243 -5.81 12.89 1.54
C VAL A 243 -6.30 11.64 0.79
N PHE A 244 -7.61 11.39 0.86
CA PHE A 244 -8.27 10.21 0.31
C PHE A 244 -9.27 10.57 -0.79
N ASP A 245 -9.44 9.68 -1.76
CA ASP A 245 -10.54 9.76 -2.74
C ASP A 245 -11.91 9.49 -2.07
N ARG A 246 -13.01 9.77 -2.80
CA ARG A 246 -14.40 9.51 -2.35
C ARG A 246 -15.01 8.25 -2.94
N ASP A 247 -14.27 7.16 -3.05
CA ASP A 247 -14.74 5.92 -3.67
C ASP A 247 -14.95 4.75 -2.68
N ASP A 248 -14.20 4.70 -1.57
CA ASP A 248 -14.36 3.69 -0.52
C ASP A 248 -15.23 4.18 0.66
N LYS A 249 -16.48 3.69 0.70
CA LYS A 249 -17.45 3.98 1.79
C LYS A 249 -16.96 3.58 3.18
N ARG A 250 -16.17 2.50 3.30
CA ARG A 250 -15.61 2.04 4.59
C ARG A 250 -14.58 3.04 5.08
N ILE A 251 -13.70 3.52 4.21
CA ILE A 251 -12.71 4.55 4.55
C ILE A 251 -13.41 5.85 4.90
N MET A 252 -14.34 6.32 4.05
CA MET A 252 -15.14 7.52 4.33
C MET A 252 -15.84 7.46 5.69
N SER A 253 -16.40 6.30 6.06
CA SER A 253 -17.04 6.13 7.37
C SER A 253 -16.06 6.25 8.53
N LYS A 254 -14.81 5.80 8.37
CA LYS A 254 -13.76 5.92 9.40
C LYS A 254 -13.27 7.37 9.52
N LEU A 255 -13.08 8.06 8.40
CA LEU A 255 -12.61 9.44 8.34
C LEU A 255 -13.65 10.46 8.84
N LYS A 256 -14.93 10.09 8.83
CA LYS A 256 -16.02 10.91 9.37
C LYS A 256 -16.39 10.60 10.81
N ALA A 257 -15.83 9.53 11.38
CA ALA A 257 -16.22 9.08 12.72
C ALA A 257 -15.91 10.12 13.80
N LYS A 258 -14.94 11.01 13.57
CA LYS A 258 -14.52 12.07 14.50
C LYS A 258 -14.41 13.45 13.85
N GLU A 259 -14.99 13.65 12.67
CA GLU A 259 -15.07 14.97 12.03
C GLU A 259 -15.88 15.91 12.94
N GLN A 260 -15.29 17.05 13.30
CA GLN A 260 -15.94 18.08 14.12
C GLN A 260 -16.48 19.18 13.21
N ASP A 261 -17.68 19.65 13.50
CA ASP A 261 -18.26 20.87 12.90
C ASP A 261 -18.27 20.95 11.36
N ASP A 262 -18.33 19.81 10.66
CA ASP A 262 -18.35 19.73 9.18
C ASP A 262 -17.15 20.44 8.51
N CYS A 263 -16.01 20.46 9.21
CA CYS A 263 -14.80 21.17 8.76
C CYS A 263 -14.09 20.52 7.56
N GLY A 264 -14.51 19.34 7.12
CA GLY A 264 -13.96 18.64 5.96
C GLY A 264 -12.71 17.80 6.25
N TYR A 265 -12.28 17.70 7.51
CA TYR A 265 -11.13 16.89 7.93
C TYR A 265 -11.36 16.25 9.32
N GLN A 266 -10.54 15.25 9.64
CA GLN A 266 -10.49 14.61 10.96
C GLN A 266 -9.09 14.75 11.56
N GLU A 267 -9.03 15.13 12.83
CA GLU A 267 -7.81 15.14 13.64
C GLU A 267 -7.62 13.80 14.36
N TRP A 268 -6.42 13.24 14.26
CA TRP A 268 -6.04 11.97 14.90
C TRP A 268 -5.21 12.19 16.18
N GLY A 269 -4.78 13.43 16.42
CA GLY A 269 -3.83 13.81 17.46
C GLY A 269 -2.41 13.89 16.92
N HIS A 270 -1.50 14.44 17.74
CA HIS A 270 -0.07 14.49 17.43
C HIS A 270 0.30 15.15 16.09
N ASN A 271 -0.51 16.11 15.64
CA ASN A 271 -0.39 16.82 14.35
C ASN A 271 -0.64 15.96 13.12
N VAL A 272 -1.45 14.92 13.27
CA VAL A 272 -1.90 14.08 12.16
C VAL A 272 -3.37 14.34 11.86
N PHE A 273 -3.66 14.59 10.59
CA PHE A 273 -4.96 14.91 10.06
C PHE A 273 -5.27 14.04 8.85
N SER A 274 -6.54 13.83 8.56
CA SER A 274 -6.99 13.18 7.33
C SER A 274 -8.16 13.92 6.72
N MET A 275 -8.29 13.92 5.40
CA MET A 275 -9.44 14.47 4.70
C MET A 275 -9.80 13.62 3.48
N CYS A 276 -11.09 13.53 3.16
CA CYS A 276 -11.49 13.15 1.80
C CYS A 276 -11.34 14.38 0.90
N LEU A 277 -11.02 14.18 -0.38
CA LEU A 277 -11.15 15.23 -1.39
C LEU A 277 -12.53 15.92 -1.25
N PRO A 278 -12.66 17.25 -1.33
CA PRO A 278 -13.96 17.89 -1.38
C PRO A 278 -14.71 17.50 -2.68
N VAL A 279 -16.03 17.74 -2.72
CA VAL A 279 -16.80 17.54 -3.96
C VAL A 279 -16.70 18.83 -4.78
N PRO A 280 -16.17 18.79 -6.02
CA PRO A 280 -16.19 19.95 -6.91
C PRO A 280 -17.62 20.44 -7.16
N LYS A 281 -17.82 21.75 -7.32
CA LYS A 281 -19.15 22.36 -7.47
C LYS A 281 -19.93 21.78 -8.65
N ASP A 282 -19.22 21.54 -9.76
CA ASP A 282 -19.81 20.98 -10.98
C ASP A 282 -20.10 19.47 -10.88
N ARG A 283 -19.81 18.84 -9.72
CA ARG A 283 -20.03 17.41 -9.44
C ARG A 283 -20.94 17.18 -8.23
N SER A 284 -21.77 18.16 -7.86
CA SER A 284 -22.65 18.07 -6.69
C SER A 284 -23.59 16.85 -6.71
N ASP A 285 -23.95 16.37 -7.89
CA ASP A 285 -24.83 15.21 -8.09
C ASP A 285 -24.06 13.88 -8.09
N GLU A 286 -22.73 13.91 -8.20
CA GLU A 286 -21.82 12.76 -8.35
C GLU A 286 -20.95 12.54 -7.11
N THR A 287 -21.59 12.55 -5.93
CA THR A 287 -20.89 12.55 -4.62
C THR A 287 -20.14 11.27 -4.26
N HIS A 288 -20.23 10.23 -5.08
CA HIS A 288 -19.62 8.92 -4.84
C HIS A 288 -18.70 8.57 -6.03
N ALA A 289 -17.41 8.36 -5.79
CA ALA A 289 -16.31 8.22 -6.77
C ALA A 289 -15.74 9.51 -7.35
N ILE A 290 -15.55 10.52 -6.49
CA ILE A 290 -14.66 11.63 -6.81
C ILE A 290 -13.22 11.19 -6.55
N SER A 291 -12.46 11.01 -7.63
CA SER A 291 -11.00 11.06 -7.65
C SER A 291 -10.48 12.45 -8.02
N ILE A 292 -9.19 12.70 -7.83
CA ILE A 292 -8.60 14.03 -8.03
C ILE A 292 -8.75 14.58 -9.45
N GLU A 293 -8.81 13.74 -10.48
CA GLU A 293 -8.94 14.21 -11.86
C GLU A 293 -10.30 14.87 -12.13
N PHE A 294 -11.34 14.55 -11.33
CA PHE A 294 -12.66 15.18 -11.45
C PHE A 294 -12.72 16.65 -11.02
N PHE A 295 -11.60 17.21 -10.53
CA PHE A 295 -11.46 18.63 -10.28
C PHE A 295 -11.19 19.44 -11.57
N TYR A 296 -10.90 18.78 -12.69
CA TYR A 296 -10.89 19.39 -14.00
C TYR A 296 -12.25 19.27 -14.69
N LYS A 297 -12.48 20.10 -15.71
CA LYS A 297 -13.70 20.02 -16.54
C LYS A 297 -13.67 18.77 -17.40
N ASP A 298 -14.85 18.25 -17.76
CA ASP A 298 -14.96 17.07 -18.63
C ASP A 298 -14.17 17.17 -19.93
N LYS A 299 -14.22 18.35 -20.57
CA LYS A 299 -13.47 18.63 -21.80
C LYS A 299 -11.95 18.63 -21.61
N GLU A 300 -11.48 18.93 -20.41
CA GLU A 300 -10.06 18.96 -20.05
C GLU A 300 -9.58 17.54 -19.74
N ILE A 301 -10.35 16.78 -18.96
CA ILE A 301 -10.08 15.35 -18.69
C ILE A 301 -10.01 14.55 -20.00
N THR A 302 -10.96 14.78 -20.90
CA THR A 302 -11.06 14.06 -22.18
C THR A 302 -10.21 14.68 -23.30
N GLN A 303 -9.30 15.59 -22.98
CA GLN A 303 -8.46 16.21 -23.98
C GLN A 303 -7.44 15.22 -24.56
N MET A 304 -7.34 15.19 -25.89
CA MET A 304 -6.36 14.36 -26.60
C MET A 304 -4.95 14.92 -26.50
N ASN A 305 -3.99 14.03 -26.26
CA ASN A 305 -2.57 14.33 -26.40
C ASN A 305 -2.14 14.36 -27.88
N SER A 306 -0.85 14.59 -28.14
CA SER A 306 -0.29 14.65 -29.49
C SER A 306 -0.37 13.32 -30.27
N GLU A 307 -0.50 12.20 -29.57
CA GLU A 307 -0.70 10.86 -30.14
C GLU A 307 -2.18 10.50 -30.40
N GLY A 308 -3.12 11.40 -30.09
CA GLY A 308 -4.56 11.16 -30.21
C GLY A 308 -5.14 10.27 -29.10
N ARG A 309 -4.39 10.06 -28.01
CA ARG A 309 -4.82 9.32 -26.82
C ARG A 309 -5.44 10.26 -25.79
N ARG A 310 -6.41 9.78 -25.02
CA ARG A 310 -7.07 10.55 -23.95
C ARG A 310 -7.60 9.68 -22.82
N ILE A 311 -7.97 10.30 -21.71
CA ILE A 311 -8.85 9.66 -20.72
C ILE A 311 -10.28 9.58 -21.31
N PHE A 312 -10.96 8.48 -21.03
CA PHE A 312 -12.36 8.28 -21.35
C PHE A 312 -13.21 8.19 -20.08
N PHE A 313 -14.49 8.50 -20.20
CA PHE A 313 -15.46 8.22 -19.16
C PHE A 313 -16.12 6.85 -19.35
N SER A 314 -16.45 6.22 -18.23
CA SER A 314 -17.21 4.97 -18.15
C SER A 314 -18.53 5.00 -18.93
N THR A 315 -19.18 6.17 -18.97
CA THR A 315 -20.45 6.39 -19.64
C THR A 315 -20.34 6.51 -21.16
N GLU A 316 -19.12 6.54 -21.72
CA GLU A 316 -18.88 6.61 -23.17
C GLU A 316 -19.00 5.24 -23.87
N PHE A 317 -19.19 4.16 -23.11
CA PHE A 317 -19.23 2.79 -23.61
C PHE A 317 -20.49 2.04 -23.18
N HIS A 318 -20.95 1.14 -24.05
CA HIS A 318 -22.01 0.20 -23.72
C HIS A 318 -21.48 -0.95 -22.85
N LYS A 319 -21.99 -1.12 -21.64
CA LYS A 319 -21.47 -2.11 -20.66
C LYS A 319 -21.51 -3.55 -21.17
N LYS A 320 -22.57 -3.90 -21.92
CA LYS A 320 -22.75 -5.26 -22.45
C LYS A 320 -21.70 -5.63 -23.50
N THR A 321 -21.36 -4.71 -24.39
CA THR A 321 -20.48 -4.98 -25.55
C THR A 321 -19.07 -4.48 -25.32
N GLY A 322 -18.89 -3.45 -24.50
CA GLY A 322 -17.67 -2.66 -24.36
C GLY A 322 -17.51 -1.61 -25.46
N ASN A 323 -18.41 -1.55 -26.45
CA ASN A 323 -18.25 -0.65 -27.59
C ASN A 323 -18.50 0.78 -27.18
N HIS A 324 -17.68 1.69 -27.70
CA HIS A 324 -17.92 3.11 -27.56
C HIS A 324 -19.23 3.50 -28.27
N ILE A 325 -19.98 4.42 -27.69
CA ILE A 325 -21.32 4.81 -28.16
C ILE A 325 -21.29 5.45 -29.57
N SER A 326 -20.32 6.33 -29.82
CA SER A 326 -20.21 7.10 -31.08
C SER A 326 -18.99 6.78 -31.96
N HIS A 327 -17.96 6.15 -31.43
CA HIS A 327 -16.68 5.93 -32.12
C HIS A 327 -16.40 4.44 -32.34
N PRO A 328 -15.60 4.07 -33.36
CA PRO A 328 -15.26 2.68 -33.64
C PRO A 328 -14.20 2.13 -32.67
N LEU A 329 -14.42 2.34 -31.38
CA LEU A 329 -13.54 1.95 -30.28
C LEU A 329 -14.22 0.93 -29.37
N HIS A 330 -13.43 0.14 -28.65
CA HIS A 330 -13.87 -0.88 -27.72
C HIS A 330 -13.03 -0.82 -26.44
N CYS A 331 -13.68 -0.73 -25.28
CA CYS A 331 -13.07 -0.91 -23.97
C CYS A 331 -13.12 -2.38 -23.56
N ALA A 332 -11.95 -3.01 -23.39
CA ALA A 332 -11.86 -4.41 -22.98
C ALA A 332 -12.14 -4.62 -21.47
N GLU A 333 -11.92 -3.60 -20.64
CA GLU A 333 -12.14 -3.64 -19.18
C GLU A 333 -13.59 -3.34 -18.82
N ARG A 334 -14.49 -4.27 -19.14
CA ARG A 334 -15.95 -4.11 -18.94
C ARG A 334 -16.37 -3.86 -17.50
N ASN A 335 -15.55 -4.25 -16.53
CA ASN A 335 -15.76 -3.99 -15.11
C ASN A 335 -15.63 -2.49 -14.75
N LYS A 336 -14.84 -1.71 -15.49
CA LYS A 336 -14.72 -0.25 -15.32
C LYS A 336 -15.84 0.54 -16.00
N ILE A 337 -16.58 -0.08 -16.91
CA ILE A 337 -17.70 0.58 -17.60
C ILE A 337 -18.90 0.66 -16.66
N ASP A 338 -19.57 1.80 -16.61
CA ASP A 338 -20.82 2.03 -15.90
C ASP A 338 -21.62 3.08 -16.69
N GLU A 339 -22.83 2.72 -17.12
CA GLU A 339 -23.67 3.56 -17.98
C GLU A 339 -24.43 4.64 -17.19
N HIS A 340 -24.43 4.53 -15.85
CA HIS A 340 -25.21 5.42 -14.97
C HIS A 340 -24.33 6.26 -14.05
N LYS A 341 -23.05 5.91 -13.93
CA LYS A 341 -22.10 6.57 -13.05
C LYS A 341 -20.84 6.90 -13.81
N ILE A 342 -20.45 8.18 -13.79
CA ILE A 342 -19.18 8.62 -14.37
C ILE A 342 -18.02 8.04 -13.54
N GLY A 343 -17.05 7.48 -14.25
CA GLY A 343 -15.80 6.93 -13.75
C GLY A 343 -14.73 7.07 -14.83
N ILE A 344 -13.47 6.95 -14.45
CA ILE A 344 -12.34 7.11 -15.37
C ILE A 344 -11.97 5.76 -16.00
N ILE A 345 -11.83 5.77 -17.33
CA ILE A 345 -11.21 4.71 -18.13
C ILE A 345 -9.94 5.28 -18.75
N ASP A 346 -8.81 4.82 -18.23
CA ASP A 346 -7.45 5.28 -18.57
C ASP A 346 -6.61 4.18 -19.24
N SER A 347 -7.24 3.05 -19.54
CA SER A 347 -6.58 1.85 -20.05
C SER A 347 -7.53 1.02 -20.92
N ALA A 348 -6.95 0.13 -21.70
CA ALA A 348 -7.66 -0.92 -22.43
C ALA A 348 -8.76 -0.46 -23.42
N VAL A 349 -8.63 0.72 -24.01
CA VAL A 349 -9.49 1.21 -25.11
C VAL A 349 -8.76 1.07 -26.43
N TYR A 350 -9.34 0.34 -27.38
CA TYR A 350 -8.71 -0.01 -28.65
C TYR A 350 -9.62 0.24 -29.86
N ASP A 351 -9.00 0.44 -31.03
CA ASP A 351 -9.69 0.35 -32.32
C ASP A 351 -9.79 -1.11 -32.83
N ARG A 352 -10.22 -1.28 -34.08
CA ARG A 352 -10.32 -2.61 -34.73
C ARG A 352 -8.98 -3.26 -35.05
N ASP A 353 -7.93 -2.46 -35.14
CA ASP A 353 -6.56 -2.89 -35.46
C ASP A 353 -5.71 -3.10 -34.19
N ASN A 354 -6.33 -3.02 -33.00
CA ASN A 354 -5.73 -3.11 -31.67
C ASN A 354 -4.77 -1.95 -31.31
N HIS A 355 -4.90 -0.78 -31.93
CA HIS A 355 -4.18 0.41 -31.48
C HIS A 355 -4.83 0.95 -30.20
N SER A 356 -4.01 1.31 -29.20
CA SER A 356 -4.49 1.85 -27.91
C SER A 356 -4.80 3.34 -28.01
N PHE A 357 -5.99 3.74 -27.54
CA PHE A 357 -6.45 5.13 -27.49
C PHE A 357 -6.54 5.68 -26.07
N ALA A 358 -6.52 4.82 -25.05
CA ALA A 358 -6.58 5.28 -23.67
C ALA A 358 -5.25 5.90 -23.24
N LEU A 359 -5.29 7.06 -22.61
CA LEU A 359 -4.16 7.70 -21.92
C LEU A 359 -4.19 7.28 -20.44
N SER A 360 -3.07 6.83 -19.89
CA SER A 360 -3.04 6.44 -18.48
C SER A 360 -3.21 7.65 -17.57
N LYS A 361 -3.76 7.45 -16.36
CA LYS A 361 -3.85 8.52 -15.36
C LYS A 361 -2.48 9.14 -15.06
N ASN A 362 -1.42 8.33 -15.05
CA ASN A 362 -0.07 8.81 -14.79
C ASN A 362 0.46 9.70 -15.93
N ASP A 363 0.31 9.27 -17.18
CA ASP A 363 0.72 10.08 -18.34
C ASP A 363 -0.05 11.41 -18.37
N PHE A 364 -1.34 11.38 -18.04
CA PHE A 364 -2.17 12.58 -17.90
C PHE A 364 -1.66 13.50 -16.79
N ALA A 365 -1.41 12.95 -15.59
CA ALA A 365 -0.91 13.71 -14.44
C ALA A 365 0.46 14.36 -14.73
N GLU A 366 1.37 13.63 -15.39
CA GLU A 366 2.67 14.15 -15.80
C GLU A 366 2.55 15.24 -16.86
N ALA A 367 1.66 15.06 -17.84
CA ALA A 367 1.44 16.07 -18.88
C ALA A 367 0.86 17.37 -18.30
N VAL A 368 -0.06 17.26 -17.32
CA VAL A 368 -0.61 18.41 -16.59
C VAL A 368 0.45 19.10 -15.74
N LEU A 369 1.24 18.34 -14.96
CA LEU A 369 2.29 18.88 -14.10
C LEU A 369 3.38 19.60 -14.90
N ASN A 370 3.84 18.98 -15.99
CA ASN A 370 4.91 19.51 -16.83
C ASN A 370 4.42 20.51 -17.88
N GLN A 371 3.12 20.79 -17.95
CA GLN A 371 2.49 21.66 -18.95
C GLN A 371 2.86 21.26 -20.39
N GLN A 372 2.83 19.96 -20.67
CA GLN A 372 3.16 19.39 -21.97
C GLN A 372 1.94 19.30 -22.89
N ASP A 373 2.18 19.04 -24.18
CA ASP A 373 1.15 18.92 -25.22
C ASP A 373 0.11 20.06 -25.17
N ASN A 374 -1.16 19.70 -25.09
CA ASN A 374 -2.29 20.62 -25.07
C ASN A 374 -2.72 21.01 -23.64
N TYR A 375 -2.01 20.57 -22.59
CA TYR A 375 -2.45 20.62 -21.18
C TYR A 375 -2.10 21.94 -20.45
N THR A 376 -1.80 23.03 -21.18
CA THR A 376 -1.24 24.27 -20.60
C THR A 376 -2.29 25.21 -19.96
N ASN A 377 -3.55 25.11 -20.40
CA ASN A 377 -4.60 26.09 -20.14
C ASN A 377 -5.78 25.53 -19.32
N PHE A 378 -5.49 24.57 -18.45
CA PHE A 378 -6.51 23.95 -17.60
C PHE A 378 -6.98 24.91 -16.52
N ASP A 379 -8.25 24.82 -16.18
CA ASP A 379 -8.85 25.53 -15.06
C ASP A 379 -8.63 24.76 -13.75
N PHE A 380 -7.90 25.36 -12.82
CA PHE A 380 -7.61 24.77 -11.51
C PHE A 380 -8.51 25.32 -10.40
N THR A 381 -9.56 26.09 -10.74
CA THR A 381 -10.38 26.81 -9.74
C THR A 381 -10.95 25.91 -8.65
N GLU A 382 -11.41 24.70 -8.98
CA GLU A 382 -12.00 23.77 -8.00
C GLU A 382 -10.97 23.24 -6.99
N PHE A 383 -9.67 23.23 -7.32
CA PHE A 383 -8.61 22.81 -6.38
C PHE A 383 -8.47 23.76 -5.19
N ASN A 384 -8.96 25.00 -5.27
CA ASN A 384 -9.02 25.91 -4.12
C ASN A 384 -9.77 25.28 -2.94
N ALA A 385 -10.78 24.43 -3.18
CA ALA A 385 -11.50 23.76 -2.11
C ALA A 385 -10.58 22.86 -1.26
N ILE A 386 -9.59 22.21 -1.89
CA ILE A 386 -8.58 21.39 -1.19
C ILE A 386 -7.64 22.29 -0.38
N PHE A 387 -7.07 23.31 -1.03
CA PHE A 387 -6.13 24.22 -0.37
C PHE A 387 -6.75 25.01 0.78
N ASN A 388 -8.03 25.37 0.69
CA ASN A 388 -8.74 26.03 1.78
C ASN A 388 -8.82 25.14 3.04
N ILE A 389 -9.04 23.84 2.89
CA ILE A 389 -9.04 22.90 4.03
C ILE A 389 -7.63 22.77 4.61
N ILE A 390 -6.61 22.67 3.75
CA ILE A 390 -5.20 22.63 4.18
C ILE A 390 -4.84 23.90 4.97
N GLU A 391 -5.22 25.08 4.49
CA GLU A 391 -4.97 26.35 5.17
C GLU A 391 -5.71 26.44 6.52
N GLN A 392 -6.94 25.92 6.61
CA GLN A 392 -7.65 25.84 7.89
C GLN A 392 -6.86 25.01 8.90
N ILE A 393 -6.38 23.83 8.51
CA ILE A 393 -5.56 22.95 9.37
C ILE A 393 -4.29 23.67 9.84
N ILE A 394 -3.61 24.39 8.95
CA ILE A 394 -2.41 25.16 9.28
C ILE A 394 -2.72 26.28 10.28
N ASN A 395 -3.83 27.00 10.10
CA ASN A 395 -4.19 28.14 10.94
C ASN A 395 -4.63 27.76 12.36
N LEU A 396 -5.17 26.56 12.58
CA LEU A 396 -5.46 26.03 13.92
C LEU A 396 -4.20 26.01 14.79
N ARG A 397 -3.04 25.75 14.18
CA ARG A 397 -1.74 25.64 14.87
C ARG A 397 -1.12 26.98 15.20
N ILE A 398 -1.51 28.06 14.54
CA ILE A 398 -1.04 29.42 14.88
C ILE A 398 -1.79 29.96 16.11
N SER A 399 -2.98 29.42 16.38
CA SER A 399 -3.88 29.87 17.44
C SER A 399 -3.70 29.14 18.78
N HIS A 400 -2.83 28.12 18.82
CA HIS A 400 -2.44 27.33 20.00
C HIS A 400 -0.93 27.50 20.24
#